data_AF-R9A9U0-F1
#
_entry.id   AF-R9A9U0-F1
#
_cell.length_a   1.000
_cell.length_b   1.000
_cell.length_c   1.000
_cell.angle_alpha   90.00
_cell.angle_beta   90.00
_cell.angle_gamma   90.00
#
_symmetry.space_group_name_H-M   'P 1'
#
loop_
_entity.id
_entity.type
_entity.pdbx_description
1 polymer ?
#
loop_
_entity_poly.entity_id
_entity_poly.type
_entity_poly.pdbx_seq_one_letter_code
_entity_poly.pdbx_strand_id
1 'polypeptide(L)'
;MQLSEHLELIKTGDEHYFSHALHYLLPALQNSSSSDERILSVYCLVGLYVPHHITINPFNAPIQQVLEKEISSGGDGDVLLVWFIISVTTHPSAFGHFSNMSLEQVRSEFNKSDKQTMEQYAQLKQKTSGTSGWADEQTAYLLYKASTNTLNMSEQRLLKNNADTINIKDIPSHHIPGLINFNPQIADVVLFPVLSQSPVHLHQLATLPPHKSVLHVVANLCKRGRELMTKTVLGMFISNCIEWINTAEELRESGVKYLCMFLATLLDQDILEKDDAVMVEISHFCIDYSRFSDAIQLYARLN
;
A
#
# COMPACT_ATOMS: atom_id res chain seq x y z
N MET A 1 28.10 -4.65 -16.83
CA MET A 1 26.68 -4.60 -17.18
C MET A 1 25.94 -3.88 -16.06
N GLN A 2 25.19 -2.84 -16.39
CA GLN A 2 24.42 -2.05 -15.41
C GLN A 2 23.22 -2.86 -14.90
N LEU A 3 22.72 -2.51 -13.72
CA LEU A 3 21.52 -3.15 -13.16
C LEU A 3 20.29 -2.99 -14.09
N SER A 4 20.14 -1.83 -14.74
CA SER A 4 19.12 -1.57 -15.76
C SER A 4 19.23 -2.50 -16.97
N GLU A 5 20.44 -2.78 -17.45
CA GLU A 5 20.68 -3.67 -18.61
C GLU A 5 20.26 -5.11 -18.31
N HIS A 6 20.45 -5.61 -17.09
CA HIS A 6 19.97 -6.93 -16.69
C HIS A 6 18.44 -7.00 -16.69
N LEU A 7 17.79 -5.93 -16.22
CA LEU A 7 16.34 -5.84 -16.16
C LEU A 7 15.71 -5.74 -17.55
N GLU A 8 16.32 -4.97 -18.45
CA GLU A 8 15.87 -4.87 -19.84
C GLU A 8 16.04 -6.20 -20.58
N LEU A 9 17.15 -6.94 -20.36
CA LEU A 9 17.33 -8.28 -20.92
C LEU A 9 16.22 -9.27 -20.52
N ILE A 10 15.72 -9.19 -19.28
CA ILE A 10 14.61 -10.02 -18.80
C ILE A 10 13.28 -9.60 -19.43
N LYS A 11 13.09 -8.30 -19.67
CA LYS A 11 11.88 -7.77 -20.32
C LYS A 11 11.83 -8.07 -21.83
N THR A 12 12.98 -8.08 -22.50
CA THR A 12 13.08 -8.32 -23.95
C THR A 12 13.31 -9.78 -24.31
N GLY A 13 13.42 -10.67 -23.31
CA GLY A 13 13.65 -12.10 -23.53
C GLY A 13 12.46 -12.83 -24.15
N ASP A 14 12.72 -14.00 -24.73
CA ASP A 14 11.71 -14.84 -25.40
C ASP A 14 10.71 -15.48 -24.41
N GLU A 15 11.05 -15.59 -23.13
CA GLU A 15 10.18 -16.14 -22.08
C GLU A 15 9.41 -15.03 -21.34
N HIS A 16 8.19 -15.33 -20.90
CA HIS A 16 7.43 -14.42 -20.04
C HIS A 16 8.22 -14.08 -18.77
N TYR A 17 8.49 -12.78 -18.55
CA TYR A 17 9.28 -12.28 -17.42
C TYR A 17 8.83 -12.79 -16.04
N PHE A 18 7.53 -13.06 -15.87
CA PHE A 18 6.99 -13.65 -14.64
C PHE A 18 7.44 -15.09 -14.41
N SER A 19 7.45 -15.91 -15.47
CA SER A 19 7.97 -17.29 -15.44
C SER A 19 9.46 -17.27 -15.11
N HIS A 20 10.19 -16.34 -15.74
CA HIS A 20 11.61 -16.17 -15.48
C HIS A 20 11.90 -15.75 -14.02
N ALA A 21 11.10 -14.83 -13.49
CA ALA A 21 11.19 -14.40 -12.10
C ALA A 21 10.93 -15.53 -11.10
N LEU A 22 9.95 -16.39 -11.37
CA LEU A 22 9.55 -17.47 -10.46
C LEU A 22 10.52 -18.66 -10.51
N HIS A 23 11.01 -19.03 -11.70
CA HIS A 23 11.84 -20.23 -11.89
C HIS A 23 13.34 -19.99 -11.79
N TYR A 24 13.81 -18.74 -11.98
CA TYR A 24 15.25 -18.44 -11.99
C TYR A 24 15.65 -17.38 -10.94
N LEU A 25 14.97 -16.22 -10.90
CA LEU A 25 15.37 -15.13 -10.00
C LEU A 25 15.03 -15.41 -8.52
N LEU A 26 13.84 -15.95 -8.25
CA LEU A 26 13.43 -16.26 -6.88
C LEU A 26 14.28 -17.39 -6.25
N PRO A 27 14.56 -18.52 -6.95
CA PRO A 27 15.49 -19.52 -6.45
C PRO A 27 16.92 -19.00 -6.29
N ALA A 28 17.39 -18.12 -7.19
CA ALA A 28 18.69 -17.48 -7.05
C ALA A 28 18.76 -16.61 -5.79
N LEU A 29 17.69 -15.86 -5.47
CA LEU A 29 17.62 -15.08 -4.24
C LEU A 29 17.68 -15.94 -2.95
N GLN A 30 17.03 -17.10 -2.97
CA GLN A 30 16.86 -17.97 -1.80
C GLN A 30 18.02 -18.95 -1.58
N ASN A 31 18.61 -19.46 -2.65
CA ASN A 31 19.56 -20.59 -2.62
C ASN A 31 20.96 -20.24 -3.11
N SER A 32 21.19 -19.06 -3.71
CA SER A 32 22.54 -18.67 -4.13
C SER A 32 23.45 -18.43 -2.93
N SER A 33 24.69 -18.90 -3.04
CA SER A 33 25.78 -18.58 -2.12
C SER A 33 26.48 -17.25 -2.45
N SER A 34 26.21 -16.67 -3.63
CA SER A 34 26.83 -15.43 -4.10
C SER A 34 25.95 -14.22 -3.77
N SER A 35 26.51 -13.27 -3.02
CA SER A 35 25.86 -11.98 -2.72
C SER A 35 25.41 -11.24 -3.98
N ASP A 36 26.28 -11.23 -4.99
CA ASP A 36 26.10 -10.44 -6.20
C ASP A 36 24.90 -10.94 -7.00
N GLU A 37 24.70 -12.25 -7.08
CA GLU A 37 23.54 -12.87 -7.73
C GLU A 37 22.24 -12.57 -6.96
N ARG A 38 22.30 -12.52 -5.63
CA ARG A 38 21.14 -12.20 -4.79
C ARG A 38 20.74 -10.74 -4.93
N ILE A 39 21.72 -9.82 -4.96
CA ILE A 39 21.51 -8.38 -5.20
C ILE A 39 20.88 -8.14 -6.57
N LEU A 40 21.41 -8.79 -7.61
CA LEU A 40 20.82 -8.76 -8.95
C LEU A 40 19.38 -9.27 -8.95
N SER A 41 19.14 -10.40 -8.28
CA SER A 41 17.81 -10.99 -8.18
C SER A 41 16.83 -10.05 -7.47
N VAL A 42 17.22 -9.42 -6.36
CA VAL A 42 16.38 -8.41 -5.67
C VAL A 42 16.07 -7.24 -6.60
N TYR A 43 17.08 -6.68 -7.26
CA TYR A 43 16.89 -5.53 -8.15
C TYR A 43 15.92 -5.86 -9.29
N CYS A 44 16.10 -7.02 -9.94
CA CYS A 44 15.23 -7.45 -11.03
C CYS A 44 13.82 -7.76 -10.54
N LEU A 45 13.65 -8.48 -9.43
CA LEU A 45 12.34 -8.82 -8.86
C LEU A 45 11.55 -7.57 -8.46
N VAL A 46 12.22 -6.56 -7.89
CA VAL A 46 11.61 -5.27 -7.57
C VAL A 46 11.26 -4.49 -8.84
N GLY A 47 12.22 -4.44 -9.78
CA GLY A 47 12.11 -3.65 -10.99
C GLY A 47 11.09 -4.13 -12.02
N LEU A 48 10.78 -5.43 -12.06
CA LEU A 48 9.77 -6.01 -12.95
C LEU A 48 8.36 -5.45 -12.72
N TYR A 49 8.11 -4.84 -11.55
CA TYR A 49 6.82 -4.29 -11.16
C TYR A 49 6.83 -2.77 -11.04
N VAL A 50 7.90 -2.08 -11.40
CA VAL A 50 7.92 -0.61 -11.52
C VAL A 50 7.16 -0.26 -12.82
N PRO A 51 5.98 0.40 -12.75
CA PRO A 51 5.69 1.61 -11.95
C PRO A 51 4.72 1.41 -10.77
N HIS A 52 4.37 0.17 -10.43
CA HIS A 52 3.44 -0.13 -9.35
C HIS A 52 4.13 -0.05 -7.98
N HIS A 53 3.35 0.23 -6.93
CA HIS A 53 3.85 0.27 -5.57
C HIS A 53 4.42 -1.10 -5.15
N ILE A 54 5.52 -1.12 -4.38
CA ILE A 54 6.21 -2.35 -3.97
C ILE A 54 5.30 -3.36 -3.24
N THR A 55 4.21 -2.90 -2.62
CA THR A 55 3.22 -3.78 -1.97
C THR A 55 2.39 -4.61 -2.95
N ILE A 56 2.32 -4.21 -4.22
CA ILE A 56 1.64 -4.95 -5.29
C ILE A 56 2.58 -6.02 -5.88
N ASN A 57 3.89 -5.92 -5.61
CA ASN A 57 4.87 -6.87 -6.10
C ASN A 57 4.66 -8.25 -5.44
N PRO A 58 4.35 -9.30 -6.21
CA PRO A 58 4.11 -10.65 -5.67
C PRO A 58 5.35 -11.27 -5.02
N PHE A 59 6.54 -10.73 -5.30
CA PHE A 59 7.82 -11.17 -4.76
C PHE A 59 8.25 -10.42 -3.50
N ASN A 60 7.49 -9.42 -3.03
CA ASN A 60 7.83 -8.65 -1.83
C ASN A 60 7.90 -9.52 -0.57
N ALA A 61 6.92 -10.40 -0.35
CA ALA A 61 6.92 -11.30 0.80
C ALA A 61 8.15 -12.25 0.82
N PRO A 62 8.51 -12.92 -0.29
CA PRO A 62 9.78 -13.66 -0.37
C PRO A 62 11.04 -12.82 -0.12
N ILE A 63 11.09 -11.57 -0.59
CA ILE A 63 12.24 -10.67 -0.36
C ILE A 63 12.38 -10.33 1.13
N GLN A 64 11.27 -10.05 1.82
CA GLN A 64 11.28 -9.75 3.25
C GLN A 64 11.68 -10.98 4.10
N GLN A 65 11.25 -12.19 3.72
CA GLN A 65 11.68 -13.43 4.39
C GLN A 65 13.19 -13.62 4.31
N VAL A 66 13.80 -13.28 3.17
CA VAL A 66 15.25 -13.35 3.00
C VAL A 66 15.95 -12.28 3.85
N LEU A 67 15.40 -11.06 3.90
CA LEU A 67 15.91 -10.00 4.76
C LEU A 67 15.91 -10.40 6.25
N GLU A 68 14.79 -10.93 6.74
CA GLU A 68 14.66 -11.38 8.13
C GLU A 68 15.62 -12.53 8.46
N LYS A 69 15.82 -13.46 7.51
CA LYS A 69 16.80 -14.54 7.65
C LYS A 69 18.21 -13.99 7.78
N GLU A 70 18.63 -13.08 6.89
CA GLU A 70 19.97 -12.48 6.93
C GLU A 70 20.21 -11.66 8.20
N ILE A 71 19.19 -10.95 8.71
CA ILE A 71 19.27 -10.19 9.97
C ILE A 71 19.34 -11.13 11.19
N SER A 72 18.64 -12.27 11.14
CA SER A 72 18.59 -13.24 12.25
C SER A 72 19.82 -14.13 12.32
N SER A 73 20.65 -14.17 11.28
CA SER A 73 21.90 -14.96 11.19
C SER A 73 23.04 -14.46 12.10
N GLY A 74 22.77 -13.60 13.09
CA GLY A 74 23.69 -13.38 14.22
C GLY A 74 25.10 -12.87 13.88
N GLY A 75 25.26 -12.14 12.77
CA GLY A 75 26.52 -11.51 12.36
C GLY A 75 27.27 -12.18 11.20
N ASP A 76 26.78 -13.31 10.67
CA ASP A 76 27.31 -13.98 9.47
C ASP A 76 26.48 -13.66 8.20
N GLY A 77 25.42 -12.87 8.35
CA GLY A 77 24.57 -12.43 7.23
C GLY A 77 25.26 -11.41 6.35
N ASP A 78 24.88 -11.38 5.07
CA ASP A 78 25.49 -10.46 4.11
C ASP A 78 24.98 -9.03 4.32
N VAL A 79 25.80 -8.22 4.99
CA VAL A 79 25.50 -6.83 5.35
C VAL A 79 25.18 -5.98 4.12
N LEU A 80 25.86 -6.24 3.00
CA LEU A 80 25.70 -5.47 1.78
C LEU A 80 24.35 -5.79 1.13
N LEU A 81 23.95 -7.07 1.13
CA LEU A 81 22.63 -7.50 0.68
C LEU A 81 21.51 -6.93 1.53
N VAL A 82 21.65 -6.97 2.86
CA VAL A 82 20.67 -6.39 3.81
C VAL A 82 20.48 -4.90 3.54
N TRP A 83 21.59 -4.16 3.40
CA TRP A 83 21.55 -2.73 3.09
C TRP A 83 20.87 -2.45 1.75
N PHE A 84 21.19 -3.25 0.73
CA PHE A 84 20.64 -3.08 -0.61
C PHE A 84 19.13 -3.33 -0.65
N ILE A 85 18.66 -4.42 -0.03
CA ILE A 85 17.22 -4.74 0.06
C ILE A 85 16.47 -3.61 0.75
N ILE A 86 16.96 -3.12 1.88
CA ILE A 86 16.30 -2.03 2.63
C ILE A 86 16.24 -0.76 1.77
N SER A 87 17.35 -0.39 1.15
CA SER A 87 17.45 0.82 0.34
C SER A 87 16.45 0.79 -0.82
N VAL A 88 16.38 -0.32 -1.54
CA VAL A 88 15.53 -0.49 -2.72
C VAL A 88 14.04 -0.63 -2.38
N THR A 89 13.70 -1.27 -1.26
CA THR A 89 12.30 -1.50 -0.86
C THR A 89 11.68 -0.34 -0.08
N THR A 90 12.50 0.46 0.61
CA THR A 90 12.03 1.56 1.48
C THR A 90 12.04 2.91 0.78
N HIS A 91 12.98 3.14 -0.14
CA HIS A 91 13.13 4.42 -0.81
C HIS A 91 12.87 4.30 -2.32
N PRO A 92 11.73 4.82 -2.83
CA PRO A 92 11.42 4.80 -4.27
C PRO A 92 12.48 5.49 -5.13
N SER A 93 13.13 6.53 -4.60
CA SER A 93 14.22 7.26 -5.26
C SER A 93 15.53 6.48 -5.33
N ALA A 94 15.74 5.51 -4.43
CA ALA A 94 16.95 4.71 -4.40
C ALA A 94 16.98 3.69 -5.54
N PHE A 95 15.83 3.13 -5.93
CA PHE A 95 15.75 2.21 -7.07
C PHE A 95 16.26 2.87 -8.36
N GLY A 96 15.83 4.11 -8.65
CA GLY A 96 16.33 4.89 -9.79
C GLY A 96 17.82 5.23 -9.68
N HIS A 97 18.32 5.50 -8.48
CA HIS A 97 19.74 5.79 -8.26
C HIS A 97 20.64 4.58 -8.58
N PHE A 98 20.25 3.37 -8.17
CA PHE A 98 21.02 2.15 -8.45
C PHE A 98 20.90 1.67 -9.90
N SER A 99 19.90 2.13 -10.65
CA SER A 99 19.66 1.68 -12.03
C SER A 99 20.86 1.87 -12.98
N ASN A 100 21.61 2.94 -12.78
CA ASN A 100 22.77 3.29 -13.60
C ASN A 100 24.11 2.79 -13.03
N MET A 101 24.06 1.95 -12.00
CA MET A 101 25.26 1.44 -11.32
C MET A 101 25.56 -0.02 -11.71
N SER A 102 26.85 -0.37 -11.73
CA SER A 102 27.31 -1.76 -11.77
C SER A 102 27.39 -2.35 -10.35
N LEU A 103 27.44 -3.68 -10.21
CA LEU A 103 27.59 -4.35 -8.91
C LEU A 103 28.86 -3.90 -8.15
N GLU A 104 29.95 -3.67 -8.88
CA GLU A 104 31.20 -3.14 -8.31
C GLU A 104 31.03 -1.70 -7.81
N GLN A 105 30.22 -0.88 -8.48
CA GLN A 105 29.90 0.47 -8.06
C GLN A 105 28.93 0.50 -6.87
N VAL A 106 27.94 -0.40 -6.83
CA VAL A 106 27.06 -0.58 -5.65
C VAL A 106 27.89 -0.95 -4.43
N ARG A 107 28.87 -1.84 -4.60
CA ARG A 107 29.82 -2.21 -3.54
C ARG A 107 30.73 -1.04 -3.14
N SER A 108 31.17 -0.25 -4.10
CA SER A 108 31.94 0.97 -3.81
C SER A 108 31.10 2.03 -3.12
N GLU A 109 29.80 2.17 -3.42
CA GLU A 109 28.89 3.10 -2.74
C GLU A 109 28.59 2.66 -1.30
N PHE A 110 28.47 1.34 -1.08
CA PHE A 110 28.45 0.76 0.26
C PHE A 110 29.74 1.09 1.03
N ASN A 111 30.90 0.80 0.44
CA ASN A 111 32.22 1.04 1.07
C ASN A 111 32.55 2.54 1.25
N LYS A 112 31.99 3.45 0.44
CA LYS A 112 32.10 4.91 0.65
C LYS A 112 31.16 5.41 1.75
N SER A 113 30.02 4.74 1.93
CA SER A 113 29.08 4.99 3.03
C SER A 113 29.52 4.38 4.36
N ASP A 114 30.65 3.66 4.38
CA ASP A 114 31.25 3.05 5.57
C ASP A 114 31.91 4.11 6.47
N LYS A 115 31.05 4.80 7.21
CA LYS A 115 31.26 5.21 8.59
C LYS A 115 29.96 5.49 9.36
N GLN A 116 28.78 5.31 8.77
CA GLN A 116 27.55 5.74 9.46
C GLN A 116 26.45 4.70 9.68
N THR A 117 26.37 3.56 9.02
CA THR A 117 25.08 2.82 8.99
C THR A 117 25.04 1.45 9.68
N MET A 118 26.03 1.09 10.50
CA MET A 118 25.85 0.01 11.51
C MET A 118 25.68 0.58 12.92
N GLU A 119 26.42 1.63 13.27
CA GLU A 119 26.17 2.40 14.50
C GLU A 119 24.93 3.27 14.39
N GLN A 120 24.57 3.88 13.25
CA GLN A 120 23.25 4.53 13.15
C GLN A 120 22.10 3.52 13.17
N TYR A 121 22.28 2.28 12.69
CA TYR A 121 21.23 1.26 12.79
C TYR A 121 21.15 0.66 14.20
N ALA A 122 22.29 0.41 14.86
CA ALA A 122 22.33 0.03 16.27
C ALA A 122 21.86 1.16 17.19
N GLN A 123 22.14 2.43 16.86
CA GLN A 123 21.63 3.62 17.55
C GLN A 123 20.20 3.98 17.12
N LEU A 124 19.71 3.62 15.94
CA LEU A 124 18.27 3.65 15.61
C LEU A 124 17.53 2.53 16.35
N LYS A 125 18.25 1.50 16.81
CA LYS A 125 17.74 0.42 17.67
C LYS A 125 18.05 0.63 19.16
N GLN A 126 18.93 1.57 19.53
CA GLN A 126 19.36 1.87 20.92
C GLN A 126 18.99 3.30 21.39
N LYS A 127 18.87 4.32 20.52
CA LYS A 127 18.21 5.61 20.86
C LYS A 127 16.72 5.45 21.11
N THR A 128 16.11 4.38 20.60
CA THR A 128 14.78 3.89 20.98
C THR A 128 14.73 3.33 22.42
N SER A 129 15.85 3.31 23.14
CA SER A 129 15.95 2.92 24.56
C SER A 129 16.53 4.02 25.46
N GLY A 130 16.52 5.28 24.99
CA GLY A 130 17.10 6.43 25.70
C GLY A 130 16.15 7.62 25.83
N THR A 131 15.15 7.48 26.70
CA THR A 131 14.64 8.58 27.55
C THR A 131 14.03 9.82 26.87
N SER A 132 13.00 9.67 26.04
CA SER A 132 11.85 10.60 26.01
C SER A 132 10.71 10.08 25.11
N GLY A 133 9.56 9.70 25.69
CA GLY A 133 8.28 9.57 24.95
C GLY A 133 7.91 8.17 24.46
N TRP A 134 7.62 7.23 25.37
CA TRP A 134 7.30 5.83 25.08
C TRP A 134 6.03 5.54 24.25
N ALA A 135 5.21 6.54 23.89
CA ALA A 135 3.92 6.33 23.21
C ALA A 135 3.97 6.54 21.68
N ASP A 136 4.86 7.42 21.19
CA ASP A 136 4.81 7.88 19.80
C ASP A 136 5.53 6.90 18.85
N GLU A 137 6.65 6.33 19.29
CA GLU A 137 7.51 5.49 18.44
C GLU A 137 6.96 4.07 18.22
N GLN A 138 6.32 3.50 19.26
CA GLN A 138 5.59 2.23 19.12
C GLN A 138 4.38 2.39 18.21
N THR A 139 3.71 3.54 18.27
CA THR A 139 2.57 3.87 17.40
C THR A 139 3.04 4.04 15.95
N ALA A 140 4.18 4.70 15.72
CA ALA A 140 4.79 4.85 14.39
C ALA A 140 5.20 3.50 13.77
N TYR A 141 5.82 2.61 14.55
CA TYR A 141 6.15 1.26 14.08
C TYR A 141 4.89 0.46 13.72
N LEU A 142 3.84 0.56 14.54
CA LEU A 142 2.56 -0.11 14.26
C LEU A 142 1.88 0.46 13.03
N LEU A 143 1.98 1.77 12.77
CA LEU A 143 1.44 2.39 11.55
C LEU A 143 2.17 1.92 10.29
N TYR A 144 3.49 1.83 10.34
CA TYR A 144 4.28 1.25 9.25
C TYR A 144 3.93 -0.22 9.04
N LYS A 145 3.90 -1.01 10.12
CA LYS A 145 3.53 -2.43 10.05
C LYS A 145 2.10 -2.62 9.53
N ALA A 146 1.18 -1.71 9.85
CA ALA A 146 -0.21 -1.76 9.40
C ALA A 146 -0.39 -1.39 7.92
N SER A 147 0.53 -0.63 7.33
CA SER A 147 0.50 -0.31 5.90
C SER A 147 1.06 -1.42 5.03
N THR A 148 1.92 -2.29 5.58
CA THR A 148 2.57 -3.38 4.85
C THR A 148 2.00 -4.76 5.17
N ASN A 149 1.46 -4.98 6.37
CA ASN A 149 1.04 -6.29 6.88
C ASN A 149 -0.23 -6.21 7.73
N THR A 150 -0.86 -7.37 7.98
CA THR A 150 -1.99 -7.48 8.90
C THR A 150 -1.51 -7.42 10.35
N LEU A 151 -2.14 -6.57 11.17
CA LEU A 151 -1.85 -6.44 12.59
C LEU A 151 -2.58 -7.52 13.40
N ASN A 152 -1.97 -7.97 14.50
CA ASN A 152 -2.64 -8.87 15.43
C ASN A 152 -3.68 -8.13 16.30
N MET A 153 -4.57 -8.86 16.97
CA MET A 153 -5.67 -8.26 17.74
C MET A 153 -5.21 -7.34 18.90
N SER A 154 -4.07 -7.62 19.52
CA SER A 154 -3.50 -6.75 20.57
C SER A 154 -2.92 -5.45 19.99
N GLU A 155 -2.24 -5.54 18.84
CA GLU A 155 -1.67 -4.40 18.11
C GLU A 155 -2.77 -3.48 17.58
N GLN A 156 -3.84 -4.06 17.02
CA GLN A 156 -5.01 -3.33 16.56
C GLN A 156 -5.67 -2.55 17.70
N ARG A 157 -5.79 -3.14 18.90
CA ARG A 157 -6.33 -2.47 20.08
C ARG A 157 -5.44 -1.33 20.55
N LEU A 158 -4.12 -1.54 20.55
CA LEU A 158 -3.16 -0.52 20.96
C LEU A 158 -3.19 0.69 20.01
N LEU A 159 -3.18 0.43 18.69
CA LEU A 159 -3.24 1.49 17.69
C LEU A 159 -4.59 2.23 17.71
N LYS A 160 -5.69 1.52 17.95
CA LYS A 160 -7.02 2.13 18.10
C LYS A 160 -7.12 3.04 19.32
N ASN A 161 -6.48 2.67 20.43
CA ASN A 161 -6.47 3.47 21.66
C ASN A 161 -5.60 4.73 21.53
N ASN A 162 -4.57 4.69 20.70
CA ASN A 162 -3.68 5.82 20.41
C ASN A 162 -4.08 6.59 19.14
N ALA A 163 -5.27 6.36 18.58
CA ALA A 163 -5.65 6.95 17.30
C ALA A 163 -5.68 8.49 17.34
N ASP A 164 -6.12 9.06 18.46
CA ASP A 164 -6.28 10.51 18.61
C ASP A 164 -4.95 11.29 18.67
N THR A 165 -3.82 10.60 18.91
CA THR A 165 -2.48 11.22 18.96
C THR A 165 -1.75 11.19 17.62
N ILE A 166 -2.33 10.57 16.59
CA ILE A 166 -1.69 10.38 15.28
C ILE A 166 -1.73 11.68 14.48
N ASN A 167 -0.57 12.10 13.97
CA ASN A 167 -0.43 13.31 13.17
C ASN A 167 -0.32 12.99 11.67
N ILE A 168 -0.57 14.00 10.83
CA ILE A 168 -0.46 13.93 9.37
C ILE A 168 0.92 13.45 8.91
N LYS A 169 1.97 13.77 9.68
CA LYS A 169 3.36 13.39 9.35
C LYS A 169 3.63 11.89 9.52
N ASP A 170 2.82 11.21 10.33
CA ASP A 170 3.04 9.81 10.69
C ASP A 170 2.42 8.84 9.66
N ILE A 171 1.47 9.33 8.85
CA ILE A 171 0.85 8.56 7.77
C ILE A 171 1.08 9.28 6.45
N PRO A 172 2.10 8.88 5.67
CA PRO A 172 2.24 9.33 4.29
C PRO A 172 1.02 8.94 3.44
N SER A 173 0.64 9.75 2.46
CA SER A 173 -0.55 9.51 1.64
C SER A 173 -0.50 8.16 0.88
N HIS A 174 0.68 7.66 0.57
CA HIS A 174 0.88 6.36 -0.08
C HIS A 174 0.70 5.16 0.86
N HIS A 175 0.62 5.35 2.19
CA HIS A 175 0.34 4.27 3.16
C HIS A 175 -1.16 4.01 3.35
N ILE A 176 -2.03 4.93 2.92
CA ILE A 176 -3.50 4.80 3.04
C ILE A 176 -4.03 3.51 2.40
N PRO A 177 -3.69 3.19 1.13
CA PRO A 177 -4.25 1.98 0.48
C PRO A 177 -3.84 0.70 1.20
N GLY A 178 -2.58 0.63 1.65
CA GLY A 178 -2.06 -0.52 2.41
C GLY A 178 -2.79 -0.70 3.73
N LEU A 179 -2.97 0.39 4.48
CA LEU A 179 -3.69 0.36 5.76
C LEU A 179 -5.13 -0.14 5.60
N ILE A 180 -5.84 0.34 4.57
CA ILE A 180 -7.22 -0.06 4.29
C ILE A 180 -7.30 -1.52 3.85
N ASN A 181 -6.36 -1.98 3.01
CA ASN A 181 -6.39 -3.34 2.48
C ASN A 181 -6.02 -4.40 3.53
N PHE A 182 -4.98 -4.15 4.32
CA PHE A 182 -4.52 -5.11 5.34
C PHE A 182 -5.31 -5.01 6.64
N ASN A 183 -5.77 -3.82 7.02
CA ASN A 183 -6.36 -3.58 8.35
C ASN A 183 -7.68 -2.76 8.28
N PRO A 184 -8.70 -3.21 7.53
CA PRO A 184 -9.94 -2.45 7.31
C PRO A 184 -10.78 -2.22 8.59
N GLN A 185 -10.54 -2.98 9.65
CA GLN A 185 -11.28 -2.90 10.92
C GLN A 185 -10.84 -1.75 11.84
N ILE A 186 -9.65 -1.20 11.59
CA ILE A 186 -9.10 -0.08 12.38
C ILE A 186 -8.85 1.16 11.52
N ALA A 187 -8.85 1.02 10.20
CA ALA A 187 -8.50 2.07 9.26
C ALA A 187 -9.42 3.30 9.39
N ASP A 188 -10.71 3.13 9.64
CA ASP A 188 -11.63 4.25 9.86
C ASP A 188 -11.25 5.06 11.11
N VAL A 189 -10.87 4.39 12.20
CA VAL A 189 -10.52 5.04 13.47
C VAL A 189 -9.18 5.77 13.35
N VAL A 190 -8.21 5.14 12.71
CA VAL A 190 -6.84 5.65 12.56
C VAL A 190 -6.73 6.76 11.52
N LEU A 191 -7.47 6.67 10.41
CA LEU A 191 -7.40 7.67 9.35
C LEU A 191 -8.23 8.92 9.67
N PHE A 192 -9.25 8.82 10.51
CA PHE A 192 -10.16 9.93 10.79
C PHE A 192 -9.45 11.22 11.26
N PRO A 193 -8.52 11.20 12.24
CA PRO A 193 -7.80 12.40 12.67
C PRO A 193 -6.92 13.00 11.57
N VAL A 194 -6.30 12.15 10.73
CA VAL A 194 -5.39 12.58 9.65
C VAL A 194 -6.15 13.18 8.49
N LEU A 195 -7.26 12.55 8.06
CA LEU A 195 -8.11 13.02 6.97
C LEU A 195 -8.74 14.37 7.30
N SER A 196 -9.09 14.59 8.58
CA SER A 196 -9.66 15.86 9.04
C SER A 196 -8.69 17.03 8.95
N GLN A 197 -7.38 16.77 8.92
CA GLN A 197 -6.35 17.79 8.93
C GLN A 197 -5.70 18.00 7.55
N SER A 198 -5.81 17.03 6.62
CA SER A 198 -5.11 17.06 5.34
C SER A 198 -6.01 16.77 4.13
N PRO A 199 -6.25 17.77 3.24
CA PRO A 199 -7.07 17.56 2.04
C PRO A 199 -6.42 16.63 1.02
N VAL A 200 -5.08 16.50 1.03
CA VAL A 200 -4.34 15.60 0.13
C VAL A 200 -4.63 14.12 0.44
N HIS A 201 -4.68 13.76 1.72
CA HIS A 201 -4.99 12.41 2.17
C HIS A 201 -6.45 12.05 1.83
N LEU A 202 -7.33 13.03 1.92
CA LEU A 202 -8.74 12.89 1.58
C LEU A 202 -8.94 12.73 0.07
N HIS A 203 -8.23 13.50 -0.76
CA HIS A 203 -8.23 13.30 -2.22
C HIS A 203 -7.69 11.90 -2.58
N GLN A 204 -6.62 11.45 -1.93
CA GLN A 204 -6.07 10.12 -2.16
C GLN A 204 -7.10 9.01 -1.86
N LEU A 205 -7.87 9.15 -0.78
CA LEU A 205 -8.97 8.26 -0.45
C LEU A 205 -10.06 8.26 -1.54
N ALA A 206 -10.40 9.44 -2.06
CA ALA A 206 -11.41 9.61 -3.10
C ALA A 206 -11.02 8.97 -4.45
N THR A 207 -9.72 8.76 -4.71
CA THR A 207 -9.20 8.15 -5.95
C THR A 207 -9.01 6.64 -5.87
N LEU A 208 -9.28 6.01 -4.72
CA LEU A 208 -9.05 4.57 -4.57
C LEU A 208 -10.07 3.73 -5.36
N PRO A 209 -9.66 2.58 -5.91
CA PRO A 209 -10.57 1.67 -6.59
C PRO A 209 -11.65 1.11 -5.64
N PRO A 210 -12.85 0.80 -6.16
CA PRO A 210 -13.98 0.31 -5.36
C PRO A 210 -13.79 -1.16 -4.92
N HIS A 211 -12.88 -1.38 -3.97
CA HIS A 211 -12.75 -2.66 -3.27
C HIS A 211 -13.65 -2.70 -2.04
N LYS A 212 -14.06 -3.91 -1.65
CA LYS A 212 -14.86 -4.16 -0.45
C LYS A 212 -14.29 -3.47 0.81
N SER A 213 -12.98 -3.52 1.01
CA SER A 213 -12.30 -2.90 2.16
C SER A 213 -12.38 -1.36 2.13
N VAL A 214 -12.18 -0.76 0.95
CA VAL A 214 -12.25 0.70 0.75
C VAL A 214 -13.67 1.19 1.02
N LEU A 215 -14.67 0.56 0.40
CA LEU A 215 -16.08 0.92 0.58
C LEU A 215 -16.53 0.77 2.04
N HIS A 216 -16.08 -0.28 2.74
CA HIS A 216 -16.35 -0.45 4.17
C HIS A 216 -15.78 0.67 5.03
N VAL A 217 -14.50 1.03 4.80
CA VAL A 217 -13.84 2.12 5.55
C VAL A 217 -14.50 3.46 5.26
N VAL A 218 -14.78 3.78 3.99
CA VAL A 218 -15.46 5.02 3.60
C VAL A 218 -16.86 5.09 4.21
N ALA A 219 -17.64 4.00 4.20
CA ALA A 219 -18.96 3.98 4.84
C ALA A 219 -18.87 4.28 6.34
N ASN A 220 -17.88 3.71 7.04
CA ASN A 220 -17.68 3.97 8.46
C ASN A 220 -17.15 5.39 8.74
N LEU A 221 -16.34 5.96 7.85
CA LEU A 221 -15.93 7.36 7.92
C LEU A 221 -17.12 8.31 7.75
N CYS A 222 -18.03 8.04 6.80
CA CYS A 222 -19.26 8.82 6.65
C CYS A 222 -20.15 8.77 7.90
N LYS A 223 -20.20 7.61 8.60
CA LYS A 223 -20.89 7.49 9.90
C LYS A 223 -20.21 8.31 10.99
N ARG A 224 -18.88 8.27 11.05
CA ARG A 224 -18.07 8.81 12.15
C ARG A 224 -17.91 10.32 12.08
N GLY A 225 -17.80 10.90 10.87
CA GLY A 225 -17.80 12.35 10.69
C GLY A 225 -18.41 12.75 9.37
N ARG A 226 -19.71 13.06 9.42
CA ARG A 226 -20.49 13.58 8.28
C ARG A 226 -19.90 14.89 7.74
N GLU A 227 -19.32 15.71 8.61
CA GLU A 227 -18.67 16.98 8.23
C GLU A 227 -17.39 16.78 7.41
N LEU A 228 -16.68 15.67 7.62
CA LEU A 228 -15.46 15.34 6.88
C LEU A 228 -15.77 14.87 5.46
N MET A 229 -16.76 13.97 5.34
CA MET A 229 -17.24 13.44 4.07
C MET A 229 -18.28 14.37 3.47
N THR A 230 -17.88 15.61 3.17
CA THR A 230 -18.76 16.60 2.54
C THR A 230 -19.36 16.04 1.24
N LYS A 231 -20.55 16.53 0.88
CA LYS A 231 -21.27 16.11 -0.33
C LYS A 231 -20.39 16.10 -1.59
N THR A 232 -19.47 17.07 -1.71
CA THR A 232 -18.52 17.16 -2.83
C THR A 232 -17.51 16.01 -2.85
N VAL A 233 -16.96 15.64 -1.69
CA VAL A 233 -15.96 14.57 -1.56
C VAL A 233 -16.59 13.21 -1.80
N LEU A 234 -17.76 12.99 -1.21
CA LEU A 234 -18.51 11.75 -1.40
C LEU A 234 -18.96 11.60 -2.86
N GLY A 235 -19.44 12.69 -3.47
CA GLY A 235 -19.76 12.73 -4.90
C GLY A 235 -18.56 12.35 -5.76
N MET A 236 -17.40 13.01 -5.55
CA MET A 236 -16.17 12.69 -6.29
C MET A 236 -15.76 11.22 -6.13
N PHE A 237 -15.85 10.66 -4.92
CA PHE A 237 -15.54 9.25 -4.69
C PHE A 237 -16.50 8.33 -5.46
N ILE A 238 -17.81 8.63 -5.46
CA ILE A 238 -18.82 7.85 -6.18
C ILE A 238 -18.57 7.93 -7.69
N SER A 239 -18.34 9.12 -8.25
CA SER A 239 -18.04 9.30 -9.68
C SER A 239 -16.79 8.52 -10.09
N ASN A 240 -15.71 8.60 -9.29
CA ASN A 240 -14.49 7.84 -9.54
C ASN A 240 -14.72 6.31 -9.47
N CYS A 241 -15.59 5.83 -8.57
CA CYS A 241 -15.96 4.43 -8.50
C CYS A 241 -16.69 3.97 -9.76
N ILE A 242 -17.63 4.78 -10.26
CA ILE A 242 -18.39 4.49 -11.48
C ILE A 242 -17.44 4.45 -12.70
N GLU A 243 -16.54 5.43 -12.81
CA GLU A 243 -15.52 5.47 -13.87
C GLU A 243 -14.61 4.22 -13.84
N TRP A 244 -14.19 3.81 -12.64
CA TRP A 244 -13.41 2.59 -12.45
C TRP A 244 -14.14 1.34 -12.94
N ILE A 245 -15.41 1.19 -12.58
CA ILE A 245 -16.23 0.03 -12.97
C ILE A 245 -16.44 -0.01 -14.50
N ASN A 246 -16.63 1.16 -15.12
CA ASN A 246 -16.76 1.28 -16.57
C ASN A 246 -15.48 0.82 -17.28
N THR A 247 -14.32 1.18 -16.73
CA THR A 247 -13.00 0.89 -17.33
C THR A 247 -12.52 -0.53 -17.04
N ALA A 248 -12.83 -1.11 -15.87
CA ALA A 248 -12.34 -2.41 -15.45
C ALA A 248 -13.30 -3.55 -15.87
N GLU A 249 -13.00 -4.20 -17.00
CA GLU A 249 -13.84 -5.27 -17.56
C GLU A 249 -13.87 -6.55 -16.70
N GLU A 250 -12.73 -6.96 -16.12
CA GLU A 250 -12.61 -8.22 -15.36
C GLU A 250 -13.27 -8.18 -13.97
N LEU A 251 -13.30 -7.01 -13.31
CA LEU A 251 -13.85 -6.83 -11.96
C LEU A 251 -15.23 -6.17 -11.96
N ARG A 252 -15.85 -6.00 -13.13
CA ARG A 252 -17.08 -5.22 -13.33
C ARG A 252 -18.24 -5.73 -12.48
N GLU A 253 -18.49 -7.04 -12.47
CA GLU A 253 -19.62 -7.62 -11.72
C GLU A 253 -19.47 -7.44 -10.20
N SER A 254 -18.26 -7.68 -9.69
CA SER A 254 -17.96 -7.54 -8.26
C SER A 254 -17.99 -6.07 -7.84
N GLY A 255 -17.46 -5.17 -8.67
CA GLY A 255 -17.47 -3.73 -8.46
C GLY A 255 -18.90 -3.17 -8.41
N VAL A 256 -19.76 -3.54 -9.37
CA VAL A 256 -21.18 -3.13 -9.38
C VAL A 256 -21.87 -3.61 -8.10
N LYS A 257 -21.70 -4.88 -7.73
CA LYS A 257 -22.30 -5.42 -6.52
C LYS A 257 -21.87 -4.66 -5.26
N TYR A 258 -20.57 -4.44 -5.09
CA TYR A 258 -20.06 -3.75 -3.90
C TYR A 258 -20.49 -2.29 -3.86
N LEU A 259 -20.47 -1.58 -5.00
CA LEU A 259 -20.95 -0.21 -5.08
C LEU A 259 -22.45 -0.12 -4.76
N CYS A 260 -23.27 -1.03 -5.29
CA CYS A 260 -24.70 -1.07 -4.97
C CYS A 260 -24.95 -1.30 -3.48
N MET A 261 -24.24 -2.24 -2.86
CA MET A 261 -24.35 -2.48 -1.40
C MET A 261 -23.90 -1.27 -0.58
N PHE A 262 -22.84 -0.58 -1.02
CA PHE A 262 -22.35 0.64 -0.38
C PHE A 262 -23.36 1.78 -0.47
N LEU A 263 -23.88 2.06 -1.66
CA LEU A 263 -24.89 3.11 -1.87
C LEU A 263 -26.19 2.83 -1.11
N ALA A 264 -26.64 1.57 -1.09
CA ALA A 264 -27.76 1.16 -0.25
C ALA A 264 -27.50 1.43 1.24
N THR A 265 -26.28 1.17 1.72
CA THR A 265 -25.89 1.46 3.11
C THR A 265 -25.93 2.96 3.38
N LEU A 266 -25.51 3.82 2.43
CA LEU A 266 -25.57 5.27 2.61
C LEU A 266 -27.00 5.82 2.62
N LEU A 267 -27.88 5.26 1.78
CA LEU A 267 -29.32 5.59 1.78
C LEU A 267 -29.99 5.16 3.09
N ASP A 268 -29.74 3.93 3.54
CA ASP A 268 -30.29 3.40 4.81
C ASP A 268 -29.84 4.24 6.03
N GLN A 269 -28.75 5.01 5.89
CA GLN A 269 -28.19 5.88 6.93
C GLN A 269 -28.54 7.36 6.79
N ASP A 270 -29.36 7.71 5.79
CA ASP A 270 -29.77 9.10 5.50
C ASP A 270 -28.57 10.04 5.35
N ILE A 271 -27.51 9.53 4.71
CA ILE A 271 -26.28 10.30 4.39
C ILE A 271 -26.40 10.94 3.01
N LEU A 272 -27.07 10.26 2.07
CA LEU A 272 -27.40 10.78 0.75
C LEU A 272 -28.81 11.35 0.79
N GLU A 273 -28.96 12.64 0.50
CA GLU A 273 -30.27 13.29 0.39
C GLU A 273 -30.80 13.13 -1.04
N LYS A 274 -32.12 12.99 -1.21
CA LYS A 274 -32.74 12.80 -2.54
C LYS A 274 -32.49 13.95 -3.52
N ASP A 275 -32.21 15.16 -3.02
CA ASP A 275 -31.95 16.35 -3.81
C ASP A 275 -30.48 16.49 -4.25
N ASP A 276 -29.60 15.56 -3.86
CA ASP A 276 -28.18 15.63 -4.20
C ASP A 276 -27.94 15.36 -5.69
N ALA A 277 -27.12 16.18 -6.34
CA ALA A 277 -26.77 16.03 -7.76
C ALA A 277 -26.16 14.64 -8.08
N VAL A 278 -25.50 14.02 -7.10
CA VAL A 278 -24.93 12.67 -7.19
C VAL A 278 -26.02 11.61 -7.39
N MET A 279 -27.26 11.85 -6.93
CA MET A 279 -28.38 10.92 -7.11
C MET A 279 -28.74 10.70 -8.58
N VAL A 280 -28.57 11.73 -9.42
CA VAL A 280 -28.79 11.62 -10.86
C VAL A 280 -27.74 10.68 -11.48
N GLU A 281 -26.49 10.80 -11.06
CA GLU A 281 -25.38 9.95 -11.51
C GLU A 281 -25.58 8.49 -11.05
N ILE A 282 -26.02 8.29 -9.80
CA ILE A 282 -26.36 6.96 -9.27
C ILE A 282 -27.54 6.34 -10.04
N SER A 283 -28.59 7.12 -10.33
CA SER A 283 -29.74 6.63 -11.11
C SER A 283 -29.33 6.24 -12.53
N HIS A 284 -28.47 7.04 -13.18
CA HIS A 284 -27.91 6.70 -14.49
C HIS A 284 -27.11 5.39 -14.44
N PHE A 285 -26.22 5.26 -13.45
CA PHE A 285 -25.48 4.04 -13.19
C PHE A 285 -26.39 2.82 -13.03
N CYS A 286 -27.46 2.92 -12.25
CA CYS A 286 -28.39 1.81 -12.07
C CYS A 286 -29.10 1.38 -13.37
N ILE A 287 -29.38 2.33 -14.27
CA ILE A 287 -30.00 2.06 -15.58
C ILE A 287 -29.00 1.35 -16.50
N ASP A 288 -27.77 1.87 -16.59
CA ASP A 288 -26.69 1.27 -17.39
C ASP A 288 -26.38 -0.16 -16.95
N TYR A 289 -26.45 -0.41 -15.65
CA TYR A 289 -26.17 -1.70 -15.04
C TYR A 289 -27.41 -2.53 -14.68
N SER A 290 -28.56 -2.22 -15.30
CA SER A 290 -29.86 -2.90 -15.07
C SER A 290 -29.84 -4.41 -15.29
N ARG A 291 -28.86 -4.96 -16.01
CA ARG A 291 -28.65 -6.42 -16.13
C ARG A 291 -28.33 -7.10 -14.78
N PHE A 292 -27.87 -6.34 -13.79
CA PHE A 292 -27.54 -6.84 -12.46
C PHE A 292 -28.71 -6.63 -11.49
N SER A 293 -29.09 -7.69 -10.76
CA SER A 293 -30.21 -7.62 -9.80
C SER A 293 -29.99 -6.56 -8.70
N ASP A 294 -28.74 -6.40 -8.24
CA ASP A 294 -28.39 -5.42 -7.20
C ASP A 294 -28.64 -3.97 -7.67
N ALA A 295 -28.40 -3.67 -8.95
CA ALA A 295 -28.63 -2.35 -9.53
C ALA A 295 -30.14 -2.04 -9.65
N ILE A 296 -30.95 -3.02 -10.06
CA ILE A 296 -32.42 -2.89 -10.08
C ILE A 296 -32.96 -2.65 -8.67
N GLN A 297 -32.49 -3.41 -7.69
CA GLN A 297 -32.90 -3.26 -6.29
C GLN A 297 -32.54 -1.88 -5.73
N LEU A 298 -31.34 -1.37 -6.06
CA LEU A 298 -30.94 -0.02 -5.69
C LEU A 298 -31.83 1.04 -6.37
N TYR A 299 -32.07 0.93 -7.67
CA TYR A 299 -32.96 1.85 -8.40
C TYR A 299 -34.36 1.93 -7.80
N ALA A 300 -34.90 0.80 -7.37
CA ALA A 300 -36.20 0.74 -6.70
C ALA A 300 -36.21 1.42 -5.32
N ARG A 301 -35.06 1.54 -4.65
CA ARG A 301 -34.93 2.28 -3.37
C ARG A 301 -34.72 3.79 -3.55
N LEU A 302 -34.19 4.21 -4.70
CA LEU A 302 -33.94 5.63 -4.99
C LEU A 302 -35.24 6.40 -5.24
N ASN A 303 -36.20 5.76 -5.93
CA ASN A 303 -37.53 6.31 -6.21
C ASN A 303 -38.45 6.17 -4.99
#